data_AF-A0A6P8H1X5-F1
#
_entry.id   AF-A0A6P8H1X5-F1
#
_cell.length_a   1.000
_cell.length_b   1.000
_cell.length_c   1.000
_cell.angle_alpha   90.00
_cell.angle_beta   90.00
_cell.angle_gamma   90.00
#
_symmetry.space_group_name_H-M   'P 1'
#
loop_
_entity.id
_entity.type
_entity.pdbx_description
1 polymer ?
#
loop_
_entity_poly.entity_id
_entity_poly.type
_entity_poly.pdbx_seq_one_letter_code
_entity_poly.pdbx_strand_id
1 'polypeptide(L)'
;MEVDAKVGEEHDREMENCSPKRTELDKKQEILCKVCGDISSGRHYGIYTCDGCSGFFMRSVRRDMVYTCKGNGTCTVDKKRRNQCQACRFKKCLDVKMNRFAVQQERQPNSARILKPHMDEYGMKSAMNNDFLASLIVAEPCRDAMLRTNQVYNIPFPQPDIPSSVYCSSPEAIFESAARLLFMSVKWARNIPSFVNLPFRDQVILLEEGWRELFIMGAVQWSLPLEVAPLLAAAGMHVENTQAEKIVGTMANIRQLQEISSRFRTLQVCEAEFACLKAIVLFKSGMKLC
;
A
#
# COMPACT_ATOMS: atom_id res chain seq x y z
N MET A 1 62.99 -46.07 -0.20
CA MET A 1 62.13 -45.92 0.98
C MET A 1 62.89 -45.03 1.94
N GLU A 2 62.29 -43.87 2.23
CA GLU A 2 62.66 -42.79 3.19
C GLU A 2 64.08 -42.19 3.10
N VAL A 3 64.32 -41.11 2.34
CA VAL A 3 64.14 -39.65 2.59
C VAL A 3 64.59 -39.10 3.96
N ASP A 4 65.84 -38.65 3.97
CA ASP A 4 66.37 -37.32 4.34
C ASP A 4 65.79 -36.45 5.49
N ALA A 5 66.75 -35.95 6.28
CA ALA A 5 67.00 -34.53 6.62
C ALA A 5 66.60 -33.95 7.99
N LYS A 6 67.68 -33.56 8.70
CA LYS A 6 67.97 -32.26 9.35
C LYS A 6 67.25 -31.84 10.65
N VAL A 7 68.12 -31.75 11.66
CA VAL A 7 68.18 -30.84 12.81
C VAL A 7 67.55 -29.46 12.56
N GLY A 8 66.73 -29.01 13.51
CA GLY A 8 66.17 -27.66 13.60
C GLY A 8 65.73 -27.33 15.04
N GLU A 9 66.02 -26.10 15.46
CA GLU A 9 66.06 -25.55 16.83
C GLU A 9 64.72 -25.49 17.58
N GLU A 10 64.81 -25.58 18.92
CA GLU A 10 63.77 -25.26 19.90
C GLU A 10 63.27 -23.82 19.73
N HIS A 11 61.95 -23.65 19.68
CA HIS A 11 61.31 -22.34 19.77
C HIS A 11 59.98 -22.46 20.52
N ASP A 12 60.06 -22.57 21.85
CA ASP A 12 58.92 -22.28 22.73
C ASP A 12 58.66 -20.78 22.71
N ARG A 13 57.72 -20.35 21.85
CA ARG A 13 57.16 -19.00 21.88
C ARG A 13 55.81 -19.07 22.58
N GLU A 14 55.81 -18.55 23.80
CA GLU A 14 54.62 -18.25 24.60
C GLU A 14 53.56 -17.54 23.74
N MET A 15 52.36 -18.12 23.64
CA MET A 15 51.20 -17.43 23.11
C MET A 15 50.73 -16.41 24.15
N GLU A 16 51.40 -15.25 24.19
CA GLU A 16 50.87 -14.06 24.84
C GLU A 16 49.56 -13.66 24.16
N ASN A 17 48.51 -13.67 24.98
CA ASN A 17 47.17 -13.22 24.72
C ASN A 17 47.18 -11.73 24.28
N CYS A 18 47.17 -11.47 22.96
CA CYS A 18 46.96 -10.14 22.41
C CYS A 18 45.48 -9.76 22.51
N SER A 19 45.01 -9.56 23.74
CA SER A 19 43.84 -8.74 24.00
C SER A 19 44.29 -7.28 23.95
N PRO A 20 43.74 -6.42 23.08
CA PRO A 20 44.16 -5.03 23.04
C PRO A 20 43.81 -4.37 24.38
N LYS A 21 44.85 -4.02 25.14
CA LYS A 21 44.78 -3.18 26.34
C LYS A 21 44.13 -1.86 25.94
N ARG A 22 42.88 -1.65 26.35
CA ARG A 22 42.19 -0.37 26.20
C ARG A 22 42.91 0.67 27.07
N THR A 23 43.54 1.62 26.41
CA THR A 23 44.17 2.80 27.01
C THR A 23 43.11 3.71 27.67
N GLU A 24 43.47 4.31 28.79
CA GLU A 24 42.62 5.10 29.71
C GLU A 24 42.15 6.48 29.17
N LEU A 25 41.75 6.58 27.90
CA LEU A 25 41.27 7.84 27.31
C LEU A 25 40.02 7.65 26.44
N ASP A 26 38.96 7.08 27.02
CA ASP A 26 37.59 7.39 26.60
C ASP A 26 36.61 6.99 27.71
N LYS A 27 36.44 7.85 28.74
CA LYS A 27 35.29 7.71 29.66
C LYS A 27 34.03 8.08 28.90
N LYS A 28 33.61 7.20 28.01
CA LYS A 28 32.36 7.28 27.27
C LYS A 28 31.23 7.21 28.29
N GLN A 29 30.69 8.37 28.66
CA GLN A 29 29.64 8.48 29.66
C GLN A 29 28.51 7.50 29.34
N GLU A 30 28.30 6.50 30.20
CA GLU A 30 27.31 5.45 29.96
C GLU A 30 25.91 6.06 29.95
N ILE A 31 25.35 6.25 28.75
CA ILE A 31 24.00 6.79 28.60
C ILE A 31 23.01 5.73 29.07
N LEU A 32 22.18 6.08 30.06
CA LEU A 32 21.18 5.16 30.60
C LEU A 32 19.87 5.20 29.82
N CYS A 33 19.24 4.04 29.72
CA CYS A 33 17.91 3.85 29.16
C CYS A 33 16.87 4.67 29.93
N LYS A 34 16.22 5.62 29.26
CA LYS A 34 15.21 6.50 29.89
C LYS A 34 13.98 5.75 30.42
N VAL A 35 13.73 4.52 29.98
CA VAL A 35 12.59 3.70 30.44
C VAL A 35 12.93 2.93 31.72
N CYS A 36 14.02 2.15 31.74
CA CYS A 36 14.30 1.20 32.83
C CYS A 36 15.63 1.41 33.55
N GLY A 37 16.43 2.40 33.15
CA GLY A 37 17.73 2.71 33.77
C GLY A 37 18.88 1.74 33.44
N ASP A 38 18.65 0.74 32.61
CA ASP A 38 19.70 -0.14 32.08
C ASP A 38 20.63 0.60 31.10
N ILE A 39 21.79 0.03 30.77
CA ILE A 39 22.72 0.64 29.81
C ILE A 39 22.03 0.77 28.44
N SER A 40 22.08 1.95 27.84
CA SER A 40 21.49 2.19 26.52
C SER A 40 22.38 1.63 25.42
N SER A 41 21.77 0.99 24.43
CA SER A 41 22.44 0.59 23.18
C SER A 41 22.44 1.70 22.13
N GLY A 42 21.87 2.87 22.44
CA GLY A 42 21.72 3.99 21.52
C GLY A 42 20.30 4.56 21.49
N ARG A 43 20.04 5.42 20.50
CA ARG A 43 18.74 6.05 20.30
C ARG A 43 17.83 5.15 19.48
N HIS A 44 16.74 4.68 20.08
CA HIS A 44 15.71 3.90 19.42
C HIS A 44 14.38 4.64 19.50
N TYR A 45 13.69 4.78 18.36
CA TYR A 45 12.42 5.50 18.28
C TYR A 45 12.50 6.91 18.88
N GLY A 46 13.64 7.59 18.69
CA GLY A 46 13.87 8.96 19.16
C GLY A 46 14.47 9.10 20.56
N ILE A 47 14.51 8.05 21.39
CA ILE A 47 14.93 8.11 22.80
C ILE A 47 16.07 7.13 23.09
N TYR A 48 16.98 7.47 24.01
CA TYR A 48 18.01 6.55 24.49
C TYR A 48 17.38 5.41 25.30
N THR A 49 17.47 4.19 24.78
CA THR A 49 16.92 2.99 25.42
C THR A 49 17.89 1.82 25.34
N CYS A 50 17.67 0.80 26.17
CA CYS A 50 18.31 -0.51 26.01
C CYS A 50 17.53 -1.37 24.99
N ASP A 51 18.15 -2.43 24.48
CA ASP A 51 17.54 -3.33 23.49
C ASP A 51 16.23 -3.95 23.99
N GLY A 52 16.18 -4.26 25.29
CA GLY A 52 14.98 -4.81 25.92
C GLY A 52 13.77 -3.88 25.87
N CYS A 53 13.96 -2.57 26.02
CA CYS A 53 12.86 -1.59 25.95
C CYS A 53 12.55 -1.19 24.50
N SER A 54 13.57 -1.12 23.64
CA SER A 54 13.40 -0.92 22.20
C SER A 54 12.53 -2.03 21.58
N GLY A 55 12.92 -3.29 21.76
CA GLY A 55 12.16 -4.43 21.23
C GLY A 55 10.78 -4.60 21.87
N PHE A 56 10.63 -4.27 23.15
CA PHE A 56 9.31 -4.25 23.79
C PHE A 56 8.40 -3.21 23.12
N PHE A 57 8.85 -1.96 23.00
CA PHE A 57 8.08 -0.88 22.36
C PHE A 57 7.69 -1.23 20.92
N MET A 58 8.65 -1.75 20.14
CA MET A 58 8.39 -2.20 18.76
C MET A 58 7.26 -3.23 18.70
N ARG A 59 7.31 -4.28 19.52
CA ARG A 59 6.29 -5.35 19.51
C ARG A 59 4.95 -4.84 19.98
N SER A 60 4.93 -3.97 20.99
CA SER A 60 3.71 -3.36 21.51
C SER A 60 3.03 -2.47 20.48
N VAL A 61 3.79 -1.65 19.75
CA VAL A 61 3.22 -0.78 18.69
C VAL A 61 2.80 -1.59 17.46
N ARG A 62 3.60 -2.56 17.00
CA ARG A 62 3.28 -3.36 15.80
C ARG A 62 2.01 -4.18 15.92
N ARG A 63 1.74 -4.70 17.12
CA ARG A 63 0.58 -5.56 17.39
C ARG A 63 -0.57 -4.81 18.06
N ASP A 64 -0.49 -3.47 18.08
CA ASP A 64 -1.43 -2.57 18.76
C ASP A 64 -1.83 -3.08 20.15
N MET A 65 -0.83 -3.45 20.95
CA MET A 65 -1.05 -4.15 22.21
C MET A 65 -1.71 -3.22 23.24
N VAL A 66 -2.89 -3.61 23.70
CA VAL A 66 -3.56 -3.01 24.85
C VAL A 66 -3.21 -3.81 26.10
N TYR A 67 -2.53 -3.17 27.05
CA TYR A 67 -2.15 -3.80 28.32
C TYR A 67 -2.94 -3.21 29.49
N THR A 68 -3.40 -4.07 30.39
CA THR A 68 -4.07 -3.68 31.63
C THR A 68 -3.15 -3.87 32.83
N CYS A 69 -3.02 -2.84 33.68
CA CYS A 69 -2.28 -2.96 34.93
C CYS A 69 -3.14 -3.71 35.97
N LYS A 70 -2.54 -4.69 36.67
CA LYS A 70 -3.20 -5.39 37.79
C LYS A 70 -3.08 -4.65 39.13
N GLY A 71 -2.31 -3.57 39.17
CA GLY A 71 -2.16 -2.68 40.33
C GLY A 71 -2.81 -1.32 40.06
N ASN A 72 -2.22 -0.27 40.62
CA ASN A 72 -2.71 1.12 40.53
C ASN A 72 -2.20 1.92 39.32
N GLY A 73 -1.55 1.29 38.34
CA GLY A 73 -0.99 1.98 37.17
C GLY A 73 0.28 2.78 37.42
N THR A 74 0.95 2.61 38.58
CA THR A 74 2.22 3.28 38.93
C THR A 74 3.34 2.28 39.27
N CYS A 75 3.33 1.08 38.69
CA CYS A 75 4.36 0.08 38.95
C CYS A 75 5.76 0.59 38.57
N THR A 76 6.77 0.32 39.41
CA THR A 76 8.15 0.71 39.14
C THR A 76 8.73 -0.04 37.94
N VAL A 77 9.31 0.70 37.00
CA VAL A 77 9.98 0.15 35.81
C VAL A 77 11.48 0.40 35.93
N ASP A 78 12.21 -0.63 36.37
CA ASP A 78 13.68 -0.67 36.49
C ASP A 78 14.24 -1.92 35.79
N LYS A 79 15.58 -2.06 35.70
CA LYS A 79 16.24 -3.20 35.02
C LYS A 79 15.74 -4.57 35.51
N LYS A 80 15.49 -4.72 36.81
CA LYS A 80 15.11 -6.00 37.43
C LYS A 80 13.62 -6.31 37.27
N ARG A 81 12.76 -5.29 37.34
CA ARG A 81 11.30 -5.44 37.43
C ARG A 81 10.53 -4.98 36.20
N ARG A 82 11.20 -4.51 35.14
CA ARG A 82 10.56 -4.05 33.89
C ARG A 82 9.61 -5.07 33.23
N ASN A 83 9.73 -6.37 33.53
CA ASN A 83 8.85 -7.40 32.97
C ASN A 83 7.61 -7.68 33.85
N GLN A 84 7.51 -7.10 35.05
CA GLN A 84 6.44 -7.41 36.01
C GLN A 84 5.10 -6.77 35.65
N CYS A 85 5.11 -5.61 34.97
CA CYS A 85 3.89 -4.96 34.47
C CYS A 85 4.11 -4.36 33.08
N GLN A 86 3.54 -5.00 32.06
CA GLN A 86 3.64 -4.54 30.67
C GLN A 86 2.91 -3.20 30.46
N ALA A 87 1.77 -3.00 31.14
CA ALA A 87 1.01 -1.74 31.05
C ALA A 87 1.82 -0.52 31.52
N CYS A 88 2.41 -0.59 32.71
CA CYS A 88 3.23 0.51 33.24
C CYS A 88 4.53 0.68 32.44
N ARG A 89 5.12 -0.40 31.93
CA ARG A 89 6.29 -0.32 31.05
C ARG A 89 5.97 0.39 29.74
N PHE A 90 4.87 0.02 29.08
CA PHE A 90 4.47 0.63 27.80
C PHE A 90 4.05 2.08 27.98
N LYS A 91 3.28 2.38 29.03
CA LYS A 91 2.98 3.74 29.46
C LYS A 91 4.26 4.57 29.62
N LYS A 92 5.26 4.04 30.34
CA LYS A 92 6.54 4.75 30.53
C LYS A 92 7.31 4.95 29.22
N CYS A 93 7.24 4.02 28.26
CA CYS A 93 7.81 4.22 26.91
C CYS A 93 7.16 5.43 26.21
N LEU A 94 5.84 5.60 26.32
CA LEU A 94 5.11 6.74 25.77
C LEU A 94 5.40 8.04 26.53
N ASP A 95 5.49 7.98 27.86
CA ASP A 95 5.78 9.13 28.72
C ASP A 95 7.16 9.74 28.41
N VAL A 96 8.17 8.90 28.16
CA VAL A 96 9.49 9.35 27.70
C VAL A 96 9.53 9.74 26.22
N LYS A 97 8.38 9.73 25.53
CA LYS A 97 8.20 10.14 24.13
C LYS A 97 8.91 9.25 23.10
N MET A 98 8.92 7.93 23.32
CA MET A 98 9.28 7.01 22.23
C MET A 98 8.28 7.17 21.08
N ASN A 99 8.78 7.38 19.87
CA ASN A 99 7.98 7.69 18.70
C ASN A 99 7.34 6.42 18.12
N ARG A 100 6.03 6.24 18.34
CA ARG A 100 5.25 5.12 17.78
C ARG A 100 5.28 5.08 16.25
N PHE A 101 5.36 6.25 15.59
CA PHE A 101 5.38 6.35 14.14
C PHE A 101 6.72 5.95 13.52
N ALA A 102 7.80 5.88 14.32
CA ALA A 102 9.09 5.38 13.87
C ALA A 102 9.14 3.83 13.82
N VAL A 103 8.11 3.14 14.33
CA VAL A 103 7.99 1.69 14.25
C VAL A 103 7.42 1.31 12.88
N GLN A 104 8.31 0.98 11.94
CA GLN A 104 7.90 0.48 10.63
C GLN A 104 7.19 -0.89 10.76
N GLN A 105 6.14 -1.09 9.96
CA GLN A 105 5.47 -2.37 9.76
C GLN A 105 6.47 -3.41 9.24
N GLU A 106 6.22 -4.71 9.46
CA GLU A 106 7.19 -5.78 9.19
C GLU A 106 7.84 -5.63 7.81
N ARG A 107 9.17 -5.81 7.76
CA ARG A 107 9.84 -6.10 6.49
C ARG A 107 9.24 -7.41 5.99
N GLN A 108 8.57 -7.37 4.84
CA GLN A 108 8.13 -8.58 4.16
C GLN A 108 9.31 -9.55 4.04
N PRO A 109 9.10 -10.87 4.13
CA PRO A 109 10.16 -11.85 3.90
C PRO A 109 10.86 -11.57 2.57
N ASN A 110 12.20 -11.51 2.61
CA ASN A 110 13.06 -11.33 1.45
C ASN A 110 12.89 -12.50 0.46
N SER A 111 11.86 -12.45 -0.39
CA SER A 111 11.73 -13.35 -1.55
C SER A 111 11.92 -12.64 -2.88
N ALA A 112 12.08 -11.31 -2.89
CA ALA A 112 12.21 -10.51 -4.10
C ALA A 112 13.47 -9.65 -4.08
N ARG A 113 14.64 -10.28 -4.13
CA ARG A 113 15.90 -9.65 -4.54
C ARG A 113 16.33 -10.19 -5.89
N ILE A 114 15.54 -9.97 -6.94
CA ILE A 114 16.04 -9.99 -8.31
C ILE A 114 15.33 -8.86 -9.06
N LEU A 115 16.15 -7.95 -9.60
CA LEU A 115 15.85 -6.75 -10.41
C LEU A 115 15.50 -5.46 -9.66
N LYS A 116 16.53 -4.70 -9.28
CA LYS A 116 16.52 -3.23 -9.37
C LYS A 116 17.70 -2.80 -10.24
N PRO A 117 17.49 -2.02 -11.32
CA PRO A 117 18.54 -1.17 -11.85
C PRO A 117 18.77 0.01 -10.89
N HIS A 118 20.04 0.30 -10.72
CA HIS A 118 20.65 1.41 -10.01
C HIS A 118 20.14 2.78 -10.50
N MET A 119 19.69 3.66 -9.58
CA MET A 119 19.69 5.12 -9.78
C MET A 119 19.73 5.85 -8.42
N ASP A 120 20.91 6.42 -8.18
CA ASP A 120 21.39 7.56 -7.39
C ASP A 120 20.59 8.20 -6.23
N GLU A 121 21.40 8.48 -5.22
CA GLU A 121 21.21 9.19 -3.97
C GLU A 121 21.27 10.72 -4.18
N TYR A 122 20.18 11.46 -3.92
CA TYR A 122 20.18 12.86 -3.45
C TYR A 122 18.73 13.28 -3.07
N GLY A 123 18.52 13.90 -1.90
CA GLY A 123 17.40 14.85 -1.72
C GLY A 123 16.17 14.49 -0.86
N MET A 124 16.39 14.22 0.42
CA MET A 124 15.65 14.67 1.61
C MET A 124 14.19 15.27 1.52
N LYS A 125 13.30 14.72 2.38
CA LYS A 125 12.16 15.36 3.09
C LYS A 125 10.97 15.91 2.28
N SER A 126 10.03 15.03 1.88
CA SER A 126 8.58 15.36 1.80
C SER A 126 7.72 14.08 1.69
N ALA A 127 7.76 13.20 2.70
CA ALA A 127 7.23 11.83 2.60
C ALA A 127 6.21 11.50 3.71
N MET A 128 5.14 12.30 3.81
CA MET A 128 3.93 11.83 4.49
C MET A 128 2.66 12.08 3.68
N ASN A 129 2.67 13.06 2.77
CA ASN A 129 1.53 13.30 1.86
C ASN A 129 1.77 12.77 0.44
N ASN A 130 3.02 12.57 0.02
CA ASN A 130 3.34 12.06 -1.33
C ASN A 130 3.32 10.52 -1.42
N ASP A 131 3.57 9.79 -0.32
CA ASP A 131 3.69 8.33 -0.37
C ASP A 131 2.35 7.66 -0.65
N PHE A 132 1.26 8.16 -0.05
CA PHE A 132 -0.07 7.63 -0.31
C PHE A 132 -0.51 7.94 -1.74
N LEU A 133 -0.41 9.20 -2.18
CA LEU A 133 -0.73 9.59 -3.55
C LEU A 133 0.10 8.81 -4.58
N ALA A 134 1.40 8.66 -4.36
CA ALA A 134 2.26 7.84 -5.20
C ALA A 134 1.81 6.38 -5.22
N SER A 135 1.41 5.82 -4.07
CA SER A 135 0.87 4.46 -4.02
C SER A 135 -0.46 4.31 -4.78
N LEU A 136 -1.33 5.33 -4.78
CA LEU A 136 -2.59 5.32 -5.52
C LEU A 136 -2.36 5.36 -7.03
N ILE A 137 -1.38 6.15 -7.49
CA ILE A 137 -1.04 6.28 -8.91
C ILE A 137 -0.34 5.01 -9.39
N VAL A 138 0.64 4.49 -8.65
CA VAL A 138 1.36 3.26 -9.02
C VAL A 138 0.47 2.02 -8.97
N ALA A 139 -0.62 2.06 -8.19
CA ALA A 139 -1.61 0.99 -8.14
C ALA A 139 -2.45 0.86 -9.43
N GLU A 140 -2.46 1.88 -10.30
CA GLU A 140 -3.24 1.87 -11.54
C GLU A 140 -2.77 0.75 -12.49
N PRO A 141 -3.68 -0.09 -13.01
CA PRO A 141 -3.32 -1.08 -14.01
C PRO A 141 -2.77 -0.40 -15.27
N CYS A 142 -1.69 -0.95 -15.84
CA CYS A 142 -1.00 -0.40 -17.01
C CYS A 142 -1.97 0.08 -18.12
N ARG A 143 -1.86 1.37 -18.50
CA ARG A 143 -2.63 2.05 -19.57
C ARG A 143 -2.72 1.25 -20.87
N ASP A 144 -1.69 0.48 -21.21
CA ASP A 144 -1.59 -0.31 -22.44
C ASP A 144 -2.63 -1.42 -22.57
N ALA A 145 -3.29 -1.82 -21.48
CA ALA A 145 -4.32 -2.84 -21.49
C ALA A 145 -5.67 -2.30 -22.01
N MET A 146 -6.00 -1.02 -21.78
CA MET A 146 -7.26 -0.41 -22.26
C MET A 146 -7.13 0.33 -23.60
N LEU A 147 -5.95 0.91 -23.89
CA LEU A 147 -5.72 1.57 -25.17
C LEU A 147 -5.87 0.61 -26.36
N ARG A 148 -5.53 -0.68 -26.19
CA ARG A 148 -5.76 -1.71 -27.21
C ARG A 148 -7.24 -1.96 -27.48
N THR A 149 -8.09 -1.88 -26.46
CA THR A 149 -9.55 -2.00 -26.60
C THR A 149 -10.12 -0.78 -27.31
N ASN A 150 -9.67 0.43 -26.94
CA ASN A 150 -10.07 1.67 -27.63
C ASN A 150 -9.52 1.80 -29.07
N GLN A 151 -8.38 1.16 -29.40
CA GLN A 151 -7.86 1.13 -30.77
C GLN A 151 -8.71 0.28 -31.72
N VAL A 152 -9.37 -0.77 -31.23
CA VAL A 152 -10.32 -1.54 -32.05
C VAL A 152 -11.56 -0.71 -32.41
N TYR A 153 -11.95 0.23 -31.56
CA TYR A 153 -13.09 1.14 -31.81
C TYR A 153 -12.74 2.42 -32.57
N ASN A 154 -11.46 2.66 -32.87
CA ASN A 154 -11.00 3.93 -33.44
C ASN A 154 -10.02 3.72 -34.61
N ILE A 155 -10.30 2.75 -35.49
CA ILE A 155 -9.65 2.63 -36.80
C ILE A 155 -10.13 3.82 -37.66
N PRO A 156 -9.25 4.78 -38.00
CA PRO A 156 -9.58 5.81 -38.96
C PRO A 156 -9.26 5.23 -40.34
N PHE A 157 -10.21 4.57 -41.00
CA PHE A 157 -10.33 4.47 -42.47
C PHE A 157 -11.41 3.42 -42.79
N PRO A 158 -12.42 3.75 -43.63
CA PRO A 158 -13.26 2.73 -44.23
C PRO A 158 -12.41 1.99 -45.28
N GLN A 159 -12.12 0.71 -45.06
CA GLN A 159 -11.77 -0.17 -46.19
C GLN A 159 -13.07 -0.57 -46.89
N PRO A 160 -13.14 -0.53 -48.24
CA PRO A 160 -14.40 -0.69 -48.99
C PRO A 160 -15.10 -2.06 -48.82
N ASP A 161 -14.43 -3.03 -48.20
CA ASP A 161 -14.82 -4.45 -48.28
C ASP A 161 -15.34 -5.03 -46.95
N ILE A 162 -15.55 -4.21 -45.92
CA ILE A 162 -16.06 -4.69 -44.62
C ILE A 162 -17.55 -4.32 -44.48
N PRO A 163 -18.47 -5.29 -44.26
CA PRO A 163 -19.88 -5.01 -44.08
C PRO A 163 -20.13 -4.02 -42.93
N SER A 164 -21.07 -3.09 -43.12
CA SER A 164 -21.45 -2.05 -42.15
C SER A 164 -21.88 -2.57 -40.76
N SER A 165 -21.97 -3.89 -40.56
CA SER A 165 -22.22 -4.53 -39.27
C SER A 165 -21.04 -4.46 -38.29
N VAL A 166 -19.85 -4.02 -38.72
CA VAL A 166 -18.64 -3.91 -37.87
C VAL A 166 -18.55 -2.55 -37.13
N TYR A 167 -19.39 -1.58 -37.49
CA TYR A 167 -19.42 -0.25 -36.84
C TYR A 167 -20.31 -0.18 -35.59
N CYS A 168 -20.98 -1.27 -35.22
CA CYS A 168 -21.71 -1.35 -33.97
C CYS A 168 -20.77 -1.96 -32.93
N SER A 169 -20.46 -1.23 -31.84
CA SER A 169 -19.85 -1.86 -30.67
C SER A 169 -20.75 -3.02 -30.25
N SER A 170 -20.34 -4.25 -30.53
CA SER A 170 -21.19 -5.40 -30.27
C SER A 170 -21.50 -5.44 -28.75
N PRO A 171 -22.70 -5.87 -28.34
CA PRO A 171 -23.03 -6.04 -26.93
C PRO A 171 -21.93 -6.74 -26.13
N GLU A 172 -21.31 -7.75 -26.72
CA GLU A 172 -20.21 -8.53 -26.15
C GLU A 172 -18.98 -7.66 -25.86
N ALA A 173 -18.64 -6.76 -26.77
CA ALA A 173 -17.49 -5.86 -26.63
C ALA A 173 -17.71 -4.82 -25.51
N ILE A 174 -18.96 -4.37 -25.33
CA ILE A 174 -19.37 -3.51 -24.21
C ILE A 174 -19.27 -4.27 -22.89
N PHE A 175 -19.80 -5.50 -22.83
CA PHE A 175 -19.71 -6.34 -21.63
C PHE A 175 -18.26 -6.69 -21.28
N GLU A 176 -17.43 -6.99 -22.26
CA GLU A 176 -16.01 -7.25 -22.06
C GLU A 176 -15.31 -6.01 -21.47
N SER A 177 -15.57 -4.83 -22.03
CA SER A 177 -15.00 -3.57 -21.54
C SER A 177 -15.48 -3.26 -20.11
N ALA A 178 -16.77 -3.47 -19.83
CA ALA A 178 -17.33 -3.29 -18.49
C ALA A 178 -16.72 -4.28 -17.48
N ALA A 179 -16.61 -5.56 -17.83
CA ALA A 179 -15.98 -6.55 -16.98
C ALA A 179 -14.52 -6.18 -16.69
N ARG A 180 -13.76 -5.76 -17.71
CA ARG A 180 -12.37 -5.28 -17.56
C ARG A 180 -12.28 -4.11 -16.58
N LEU A 181 -13.17 -3.11 -16.68
CA LEU A 181 -13.20 -1.98 -15.75
C LEU A 181 -13.47 -2.40 -14.29
N LEU A 182 -14.38 -3.37 -14.08
CA LEU A 182 -14.64 -3.94 -12.76
C LEU A 182 -13.38 -4.65 -12.19
N PHE A 183 -12.75 -5.52 -12.99
CA PHE A 183 -11.52 -6.19 -12.57
C PHE A 183 -10.38 -5.22 -12.30
N MET A 184 -10.24 -4.18 -13.12
CA MET A 184 -9.26 -3.12 -12.93
C MET A 184 -9.49 -2.37 -11.61
N SER A 185 -10.74 -2.07 -11.27
CA SER A 185 -11.09 -1.39 -10.01
C SER A 185 -10.72 -2.23 -8.78
N VAL A 186 -11.01 -3.53 -8.81
CA VAL A 186 -10.63 -4.47 -7.73
C VAL A 186 -9.11 -4.62 -7.66
N LYS A 187 -8.43 -4.76 -8.81
CA LYS A 187 -6.97 -4.89 -8.88
C LYS A 187 -6.28 -3.64 -8.36
N TRP A 188 -6.77 -2.46 -8.73
CA TRP A 188 -6.30 -1.18 -8.21
C TRP A 188 -6.41 -1.14 -6.69
N ALA A 189 -7.59 -1.43 -6.12
CA ALA A 189 -7.79 -1.44 -4.67
C ALA A 189 -6.81 -2.39 -3.96
N ARG A 190 -6.63 -3.61 -4.48
CA ARG A 190 -5.69 -4.61 -3.94
C ARG A 190 -4.21 -4.21 -4.06
N ASN A 191 -3.87 -3.25 -4.90
CA ASN A 191 -2.50 -2.74 -5.04
C ASN A 191 -2.22 -1.57 -4.08
N ILE A 192 -3.22 -1.06 -3.35
CA ILE A 192 -3.05 0.02 -2.37
C ILE A 192 -2.64 -0.60 -1.02
N PRO A 193 -1.45 -0.29 -0.48
CA PRO A 193 -0.98 -0.84 0.78
C PRO A 193 -1.95 -0.63 1.94
N SER A 194 -2.55 0.56 2.04
CA SER A 194 -3.52 0.89 3.09
C SER A 194 -4.80 0.06 3.00
N PHE A 195 -5.22 -0.36 1.80
CA PHE A 195 -6.42 -1.17 1.60
C PHE A 195 -6.20 -2.63 2.02
N VAL A 196 -5.09 -3.23 1.58
CA VAL A 196 -4.77 -4.64 1.91
C VAL A 196 -4.47 -4.86 3.39
N ASN A 197 -4.12 -3.80 4.12
CA ASN A 197 -3.91 -3.82 5.56
C ASN A 197 -5.23 -3.81 6.37
N LEU A 198 -6.38 -3.57 5.74
CA LEU A 198 -7.69 -3.63 6.39
C LEU A 198 -8.10 -5.10 6.64
N PRO A 199 -8.96 -5.39 7.64
CA PRO A 199 -9.58 -6.69 7.78
C PRO A 199 -10.23 -7.14 6.47
N PHE A 200 -10.13 -8.44 6.11
CA PHE A 200 -10.70 -8.95 4.87
C PHE A 200 -12.20 -8.64 4.73
N ARG A 201 -12.93 -8.72 5.85
CA ARG A 201 -14.34 -8.34 5.90
C ARG A 201 -14.57 -6.89 5.47
N ASP A 202 -13.74 -5.97 5.94
CA ASP A 202 -13.83 -4.55 5.60
C ASP A 202 -13.44 -4.30 4.15
N GLN A 203 -12.43 -5.01 3.62
CA GLN A 203 -12.06 -4.93 2.20
C GLN A 203 -13.25 -5.29 1.30
N VAL A 204 -13.98 -6.36 1.63
CA VAL A 204 -15.18 -6.79 0.88
C VAL A 204 -16.27 -5.73 0.98
N ILE A 205 -16.57 -5.27 2.19
CA ILE A 205 -17.61 -4.25 2.45
C ILE A 205 -17.35 -2.95 1.67
N LEU A 206 -16.10 -2.46 1.69
CA LEU A 206 -15.73 -1.23 0.97
C LEU A 206 -15.86 -1.39 -0.56
N LEU A 207 -15.54 -2.57 -1.10
CA LEU A 207 -15.72 -2.86 -2.52
C LEU A 207 -17.21 -3.00 -2.89
N GLU A 208 -18.00 -3.68 -2.06
CA GLU A 208 -19.45 -3.87 -2.28
C GLU A 208 -20.23 -2.55 -2.28
N GLU A 209 -19.83 -1.57 -1.46
CA GLU A 209 -20.46 -0.25 -1.46
C GLU A 209 -19.85 0.73 -2.48
N GLY A 210 -18.57 0.54 -2.83
CA GLY A 210 -17.82 1.45 -3.71
C GLY A 210 -17.88 1.10 -5.19
N TRP A 211 -18.22 -0.14 -5.57
CA TRP A 211 -17.95 -0.63 -6.93
C TRP A 211 -18.65 0.18 -8.03
N ARG A 212 -19.88 0.67 -7.81
CA ARG A 212 -20.64 1.40 -8.83
C ARG A 212 -19.98 2.73 -9.17
N GLU A 213 -19.56 3.46 -8.14
CA GLU A 213 -18.89 4.76 -8.28
C GLU A 213 -17.48 4.58 -8.86
N LEU A 214 -16.73 3.56 -8.40
CA LEU A 214 -15.43 3.19 -8.96
C LEU A 214 -15.54 2.79 -10.44
N PHE A 215 -16.58 2.04 -10.80
CA PHE A 215 -16.87 1.66 -12.17
C PHE A 215 -17.14 2.89 -13.06
N ILE A 216 -17.96 3.83 -12.59
CA ILE A 216 -18.23 5.08 -13.33
C ILE A 216 -16.94 5.89 -13.50
N MET A 217 -16.12 6.04 -12.44
CA MET A 217 -14.84 6.73 -12.54
C MET A 217 -13.91 6.05 -13.55
N GLY A 218 -13.85 4.72 -13.57
CA GLY A 218 -13.12 3.95 -14.58
C GLY A 218 -13.66 4.16 -15.99
N ALA A 219 -14.98 4.12 -16.17
CA ALA A 219 -15.61 4.35 -17.47
C ALA A 219 -15.30 5.74 -18.02
N VAL A 220 -15.24 6.76 -17.16
CA VAL A 220 -14.85 8.12 -17.55
C VAL A 220 -13.35 8.21 -17.85
N GLN A 221 -12.49 7.74 -16.94
CA GLN A 221 -11.04 7.82 -17.08
C GLN A 221 -10.52 7.08 -18.33
N TRP A 222 -11.12 5.94 -18.65
CA TRP A 222 -10.74 5.11 -19.79
C TRP A 222 -11.60 5.33 -21.02
N SER A 223 -12.48 6.34 -21.00
CA SER A 223 -13.34 6.73 -22.12
C SER A 223 -14.15 5.55 -22.70
N LEU A 224 -14.85 4.82 -21.83
CA LEU A 224 -15.79 3.79 -22.25
C LEU A 224 -16.80 4.40 -23.24
N PRO A 225 -17.07 3.77 -24.39
CA PRO A 225 -18.11 4.24 -25.32
C PRO A 225 -19.48 4.24 -24.65
N LEU A 226 -20.16 5.39 -24.68
CA LEU A 226 -21.46 5.60 -24.02
C LEU A 226 -22.58 5.90 -25.02
N GLU A 227 -22.50 5.38 -26.23
CA GLU A 227 -23.52 5.61 -27.25
C GLU A 227 -24.85 4.96 -26.88
N VAL A 228 -25.95 5.67 -27.11
CA VAL A 228 -27.28 5.24 -26.67
C VAL A 228 -27.72 3.94 -27.35
N ALA A 229 -27.55 3.84 -28.67
CA ALA A 229 -28.02 2.67 -29.42
C ALA A 229 -27.27 1.38 -29.05
N PRO A 230 -25.92 1.34 -29.01
CA PRO A 230 -25.17 0.15 -28.57
C PRO A 230 -25.47 -0.25 -27.11
N LEU A 231 -25.64 0.71 -26.20
CA LEU A 231 -25.97 0.41 -24.80
C LEU A 231 -27.39 -0.11 -24.62
N LEU A 232 -28.37 0.39 -25.39
CA LEU A 232 -29.72 -0.17 -25.41
C LEU A 232 -29.72 -1.59 -25.96
N ALA A 233 -28.97 -1.83 -27.06
CA ALA A 233 -28.81 -3.17 -27.61
C ALA A 233 -28.14 -4.13 -26.61
N ALA A 234 -27.09 -3.69 -25.91
CA ALA A 234 -26.44 -4.45 -24.85
C ALA A 234 -27.37 -4.75 -23.67
N ALA A 235 -28.29 -3.83 -23.36
CA ALA A 235 -29.33 -4.05 -22.36
C ALA A 235 -30.47 -4.99 -22.84
N GLY A 236 -30.39 -5.52 -24.07
CA GLY A 236 -31.43 -6.35 -24.68
C GLY A 236 -32.71 -5.56 -25.00
N MET A 237 -32.62 -4.24 -25.10
CA MET A 237 -33.76 -3.35 -25.28
C MET A 237 -33.96 -3.05 -26.76
N HIS A 238 -34.85 -3.82 -27.37
CA HIS A 238 -35.30 -3.60 -28.74
C HIS A 238 -36.67 -2.91 -28.75
N VAL A 239 -36.86 -1.99 -29.70
CA VAL A 239 -38.09 -1.17 -29.85
C VAL A 239 -39.35 -2.05 -29.97
N GLU A 240 -39.21 -3.22 -30.60
CA GLU A 240 -40.33 -4.13 -30.88
C GLU A 240 -40.81 -4.90 -29.64
N ASN A 241 -39.94 -5.15 -28.66
CA ASN A 241 -40.20 -6.10 -27.57
C ASN A 241 -40.10 -5.46 -26.16
N THR A 242 -39.88 -4.15 -26.07
CA THR A 242 -39.65 -3.46 -24.79
C THR A 242 -40.62 -2.31 -24.60
N GLN A 243 -41.18 -2.17 -23.39
CA GLN A 243 -42.03 -1.04 -23.04
C GLN A 243 -41.31 0.29 -23.26
N ALA A 244 -41.97 1.22 -23.94
CA ALA A 244 -41.41 2.54 -24.29
C ALA A 244 -40.92 3.30 -23.05
N GLU A 245 -41.65 3.25 -21.94
CA GLU A 245 -41.25 3.89 -20.68
C GLU A 245 -39.90 3.38 -20.16
N LYS A 246 -39.67 2.07 -20.26
CA LYS A 246 -38.39 1.45 -19.85
C LYS A 246 -37.25 1.95 -20.75
N ILE A 247 -37.47 1.99 -22.08
CA ILE A 247 -36.48 2.51 -23.04
C ILE A 247 -36.13 3.96 -22.71
N VAL A 248 -37.14 4.81 -22.52
CA VAL A 248 -36.97 6.23 -22.19
C VAL A 248 -36.20 6.40 -20.87
N GLY A 249 -36.52 5.61 -19.85
CA GLY A 249 -35.80 5.61 -18.57
C GLY A 249 -34.32 5.22 -18.72
N THR A 250 -34.02 4.16 -19.47
CA THR A 250 -32.63 3.76 -19.75
C THR A 250 -31.89 4.82 -20.56
N MET A 251 -32.53 5.41 -21.57
CA MET A 251 -31.94 6.52 -22.33
C MET A 251 -31.60 7.73 -21.45
N ALA A 252 -32.47 8.06 -20.48
CA ALA A 252 -32.21 9.13 -19.52
C ALA A 252 -30.97 8.81 -18.65
N ASN A 253 -30.84 7.57 -18.15
CA ASN A 253 -29.67 7.13 -17.40
C ASN A 253 -28.37 7.21 -18.23
N ILE A 254 -28.42 6.79 -19.50
CA ILE A 254 -27.26 6.88 -20.41
C ILE A 254 -26.86 8.34 -20.63
N ARG A 255 -27.82 9.24 -20.87
CA ARG A 255 -27.55 10.68 -21.02
C ARG A 255 -26.94 11.29 -19.77
N GLN A 256 -27.41 10.91 -18.59
CA GLN A 256 -26.82 11.35 -17.33
C GLN A 256 -25.36 10.91 -17.20
N LEU A 257 -25.04 9.67 -17.59
CA LEU A 257 -23.67 9.16 -17.58
C LEU A 257 -22.78 9.89 -18.61
N GLN A 258 -23.32 10.19 -19.80
CA GLN A 258 -22.64 11.01 -20.81
C GLN A 258 -22.35 12.42 -20.29
N GLU A 259 -23.28 13.04 -19.56
CA GLU A 259 -23.12 14.37 -18.96
C GLU A 259 -22.01 14.37 -17.90
N ILE A 260 -22.01 13.37 -17.00
CA ILE A 260 -20.93 13.19 -16.00
C ILE A 260 -19.58 13.05 -16.72
N SER A 261 -19.51 12.20 -17.74
CA SER A 261 -18.30 11.99 -18.53
C SER A 261 -17.82 13.28 -19.21
N SER A 262 -18.76 14.09 -19.73
CA SER A 262 -18.47 15.39 -20.34
C SER A 262 -17.87 16.37 -19.31
N ARG A 263 -18.46 16.47 -18.12
CA ARG A 263 -17.98 17.37 -17.05
C ARG A 263 -16.55 17.06 -16.64
N PHE A 264 -16.19 15.78 -16.49
CA PHE A 264 -14.82 15.37 -16.19
C PHE A 264 -13.84 15.72 -17.33
N ARG A 265 -14.26 15.59 -18.60
CA ARG A 265 -13.45 16.03 -19.74
C ARG A 265 -13.25 17.54 -19.77
N THR A 266 -14.29 18.33 -19.50
CA THR A 266 -14.21 19.80 -19.42
C THR A 266 -13.30 20.27 -18.30
N LEU A 267 -13.33 19.58 -17.15
CA LEU A 267 -12.45 19.88 -16.01
C LEU A 267 -11.01 19.39 -16.21
N GLN A 268 -10.72 18.64 -17.28
CA GLN A 268 -9.41 18.06 -17.57
C GLN A 268 -8.81 17.29 -16.38
N VAL A 269 -9.63 16.46 -15.73
CA VAL A 269 -9.21 15.71 -14.54
C VAL A 269 -8.00 14.82 -14.87
N CYS A 270 -6.90 15.04 -14.17
CA CYS A 270 -5.65 14.33 -14.40
C CYS A 270 -5.62 12.97 -13.67
N GLU A 271 -4.61 12.15 -13.97
CA GLU A 271 -4.48 10.79 -13.43
C GLU A 271 -4.38 10.77 -11.90
N ALA A 272 -3.65 11.72 -11.31
CA ALA A 272 -3.53 11.85 -9.87
C ALA A 272 -4.87 12.22 -9.21
N GLU A 273 -5.66 13.08 -9.86
CA GLU A 273 -6.99 13.48 -9.36
C GLU A 273 -7.98 12.31 -9.45
N PHE A 274 -7.97 11.53 -10.53
CA PHE A 274 -8.75 10.29 -10.60
C PHE A 274 -8.37 9.32 -9.49
N ALA A 275 -7.07 9.14 -9.22
CA ALA A 275 -6.60 8.28 -8.14
C ALA A 275 -7.10 8.76 -6.76
N CYS A 276 -7.08 10.07 -6.50
CA CYS A 276 -7.63 10.68 -5.29
C CYS A 276 -9.15 10.50 -5.18
N LEU A 277 -9.90 10.79 -6.26
CA LEU A 277 -11.35 10.66 -6.29
C LEU A 277 -11.79 9.22 -6.05
N LYS A 278 -11.11 8.24 -6.67
CA LYS A 278 -11.34 6.82 -6.42
C LYS A 278 -11.02 6.46 -4.97
N ALA A 279 -9.97 7.02 -4.37
CA ALA A 279 -9.63 6.76 -2.98
C ALA A 279 -10.72 7.30 -2.02
N ILE A 280 -11.29 8.47 -2.30
CA ILE A 280 -12.42 9.01 -1.53
C ILE A 280 -13.63 8.09 -1.61
N VAL A 281 -13.93 7.56 -2.80
CA VAL A 281 -15.01 6.59 -3.01
C VAL A 281 -14.74 5.26 -2.30
N LEU A 282 -13.49 4.77 -2.35
CA LEU A 282 -13.12 3.48 -1.77
C LEU A 282 -13.08 3.52 -0.23
N PHE A 283 -12.55 4.59 0.36
CA PHE A 283 -12.39 4.72 1.82
C PHE A 283 -13.53 5.52 2.45
N LYS A 284 -14.79 5.15 2.16
CA LYS A 284 -15.98 5.80 2.73
C LYS A 284 -16.01 5.68 4.26
N SER A 285 -15.96 6.83 4.94
CA SER A 285 -16.16 6.91 6.39
C SER A 285 -17.65 7.10 6.70
N GLY A 286 -18.23 6.18 7.47
CA GLY A 286 -19.69 6.10 7.70
C GLY A 286 -20.20 4.66 7.73
N MET A 287 -19.37 3.72 7.30
CA MET A 287 -19.65 2.29 7.41
C MET A 287 -19.35 1.81 8.83
N LYS A 288 -20.23 0.98 9.40
CA LYS A 288 -19.93 0.23 10.63
C LYS A 288 -18.92 -0.87 10.29
N LEU A 289 -17.64 -0.49 10.23
CA LEU A 289 -16.52 -1.42 10.18
C LEU A 289 -16.41 -2.11 11.55
N CYS A 290 -16.14 -3.41 11.56
CA CYS A 290 -16.16 -4.23 12.79
C CYS A 290 -14.77 -4.43 13.37
#